data_AF-A0A931YAX6-F1
#
_entry.id   AF-A0A931YAX6-F1
#
_cell.length_a   1.000
_cell.length_b   1.000
_cell.length_c   1.000
_cell.angle_alpha   90.00
_cell.angle_beta   90.00
_cell.angle_gamma   90.00
#
_symmetry.space_group_name_H-M   'P 1'
#
loop_
_entity.id
_entity.type
_entity.pdbx_description
1 polymer ?
#
loop_
_entity_poly.entity_id
_entity_poly.type
_entity_poly.pdbx_seq_one_letter_code
_entity_poly.pdbx_strand_id
1 'polypeptide(L)'
;MIAKTDKKIKRVAFFGDADLPENDTSCVLAKSTAKLLAENGYIVVNGGGPGIMKASTDGAEMGGGKVELVIIDPKFEPGNYEGSDKGNMDYAEKIYKTKNIHERVSKLVEIADSFVIFKGGTGTLAEVGLVWELAKFEYGHHEPLIFVGREWEIIVKDIIGKMHFEEKEKRVVATVETPEEVLKALIQVES
;
A
#
# COMPACT_ATOMS: atom_id res chain seq x y z
N MET A 1 -3.11 5.28 19.15
CA MET A 1 -2.81 3.88 18.81
C MET A 1 -3.88 3.39 17.86
N ILE A 2 -3.47 2.77 16.77
CA ILE A 2 -4.35 2.16 15.76
C ILE A 2 -5.21 1.08 16.41
N ALA A 3 -6.46 0.93 15.94
CA ALA A 3 -7.41 -0.05 16.44
C ALA A 3 -7.00 -1.47 16.03
N LYS A 4 -7.38 -2.44 16.84
CA LYS A 4 -7.23 -3.85 16.49
C LYS A 4 -8.29 -4.29 15.49
N THR A 5 -7.96 -5.30 14.70
CA THR A 5 -8.82 -5.98 13.73
C THR A 5 -8.75 -7.49 13.94
N ASP A 6 -9.84 -8.19 13.66
CA ASP A 6 -9.88 -9.67 13.66
C ASP A 6 -9.42 -10.27 12.31
N LYS A 7 -9.11 -9.42 11.31
CA LYS A 7 -8.46 -9.84 10.06
C LYS A 7 -7.04 -10.31 10.35
N LYS A 8 -6.71 -11.47 9.78
CA LYS A 8 -5.33 -11.95 9.71
C LYS A 8 -4.63 -11.27 8.54
N ILE A 9 -3.53 -10.59 8.81
CA ILE A 9 -2.80 -9.83 7.81
C ILE A 9 -1.75 -10.72 7.16
N LYS A 10 -1.84 -10.88 5.84
CA LYS A 10 -0.84 -11.61 5.06
C LYS A 10 -0.39 -10.83 3.84
N ARG A 11 -1.31 -10.20 3.12
CA ARG A 11 -1.05 -9.39 1.93
C ARG A 11 -1.02 -7.93 2.31
N VAL A 12 0.11 -7.27 2.07
CA VAL A 12 0.30 -5.86 2.38
C VAL A 12 0.47 -5.10 1.08
N ALA A 13 -0.48 -4.23 0.77
CA ALA A 13 -0.46 -3.40 -0.42
C ALA A 13 0.40 -2.15 -0.22
N PHE A 14 1.25 -1.85 -1.20
CA PHE A 14 2.13 -0.69 -1.23
C PHE A 14 1.57 0.33 -2.21
N PHE A 15 1.18 1.49 -1.69
CA PHE A 15 0.69 2.63 -2.47
C PHE A 15 1.71 3.77 -2.45
N GLY A 16 1.84 4.48 -3.58
CA GLY A 16 2.72 5.63 -3.70
C GLY A 16 2.99 6.00 -5.15
N ASP A 17 3.87 6.98 -5.33
CA ASP A 17 4.15 7.57 -6.63
C ASP A 17 4.83 6.61 -7.63
N ALA A 18 4.52 6.77 -8.91
CA ALA A 18 5.16 6.04 -10.01
C ALA A 18 6.43 6.76 -10.52
N ASP A 19 6.52 8.07 -10.37
CA ASP A 19 7.55 8.91 -11.01
C ASP A 19 8.70 9.30 -10.06
N LEU A 20 8.73 8.76 -8.84
CA LEU A 20 9.84 8.99 -7.92
C LEU A 20 11.10 8.24 -8.36
N PRO A 21 12.28 8.89 -8.34
CA PRO A 21 13.53 8.23 -8.66
C PRO A 21 13.90 7.20 -7.58
N GLU A 22 14.70 6.19 -7.94
CA GLU A 22 15.08 5.11 -7.02
C GLU A 22 15.79 5.60 -5.75
N ASN A 23 16.50 6.72 -5.83
CA ASN A 23 17.22 7.34 -4.70
C ASN A 23 16.36 8.31 -3.88
N ASP A 24 15.08 8.51 -4.23
CA ASP A 24 14.16 9.26 -3.37
C ASP A 24 14.00 8.55 -2.03
N THR A 25 13.94 9.33 -0.95
CA THR A 25 13.77 8.80 0.42
C THR A 25 12.57 7.86 0.53
N SER A 26 11.47 8.15 -0.17
CA SER A 26 10.25 7.35 -0.16
C SER A 26 10.46 5.99 -0.83
N CYS A 27 11.21 5.95 -1.95
CA CYS A 27 11.58 4.70 -2.62
C CYS A 27 12.51 3.85 -1.74
N VAL A 28 13.49 4.47 -1.09
CA VAL A 28 14.40 3.77 -0.15
C VAL A 28 13.63 3.19 1.04
N LEU A 29 12.69 3.94 1.60
CA LEU A 29 11.81 3.48 2.67
C LEU A 29 10.89 2.35 2.19
N ALA A 30 10.27 2.48 1.02
CA ALA A 30 9.40 1.43 0.46
C ALA A 30 10.15 0.12 0.24
N LYS A 31 11.36 0.19 -0.32
CA LYS A 31 12.24 -0.97 -0.52
C LYS A 31 12.64 -1.62 0.79
N SER A 32 13.07 -0.83 1.77
CA SER A 32 13.48 -1.35 3.08
C SER A 32 12.30 -1.95 3.85
N THR A 33 11.13 -1.32 3.76
CA THR A 33 9.88 -1.82 4.34
C THR A 33 9.48 -3.15 3.70
N ALA A 34 9.42 -3.22 2.37
CA ALA A 34 9.05 -4.45 1.67
C ALA A 34 10.02 -5.60 1.95
N LYS A 35 11.33 -5.33 2.05
CA LYS A 35 12.32 -6.33 2.47
C LYS A 35 12.03 -6.88 3.85
N LEU A 36 11.84 -6.00 4.83
CA LEU A 36 11.56 -6.41 6.21
C LEU A 36 10.24 -7.20 6.30
N LEU A 37 9.20 -6.76 5.60
CA LEU A 37 7.92 -7.47 5.58
C LEU A 37 8.03 -8.85 4.90
N ALA A 38 8.77 -8.96 3.79
CA ALA A 38 9.05 -10.23 3.13
C ALA A 38 9.79 -11.21 4.05
N GLU A 39 10.82 -10.75 4.77
CA GLU A 39 11.56 -11.55 5.76
C GLU A 39 10.67 -12.06 6.90
N ASN A 40 9.55 -11.38 7.17
CA ASN A 40 8.56 -11.76 8.17
C ASN A 40 7.34 -12.52 7.59
N GLY A 41 7.42 -12.96 6.33
CA GLY A 41 6.42 -13.83 5.70
C GLY A 41 5.19 -13.13 5.14
N TYR A 42 5.18 -11.79 5.08
CA TYR A 42 4.16 -11.04 4.37
C TYR A 42 4.34 -11.14 2.85
N ILE A 43 3.23 -11.07 2.13
CA ILE A 43 3.20 -10.99 0.67
C ILE A 43 3.04 -9.52 0.30
N VAL A 44 3.94 -9.01 -0.55
CA VAL A 44 3.86 -7.65 -1.05
C VAL A 44 2.88 -7.60 -2.22
N VAL A 45 1.93 -6.67 -2.16
CA VAL A 45 0.98 -6.39 -3.23
C VAL A 45 1.25 -5.00 -3.77
N ASN A 46 1.31 -4.83 -5.09
CA ASN A 46 1.41 -3.48 -5.68
C ASN A 46 0.80 -3.41 -7.08
N GLY A 47 0.82 -2.21 -7.67
CA GLY A 47 0.20 -1.93 -8.95
C GLY A 47 1.06 -2.24 -10.19
N GLY A 48 2.27 -2.80 -10.04
CA GLY A 48 3.17 -3.23 -11.12
C GLY A 48 3.91 -2.12 -11.88
N GLY A 49 3.84 -0.87 -11.40
CA GLY A 49 4.48 0.29 -12.05
C GLY A 49 5.89 0.61 -11.53
N PRO A 50 6.52 1.68 -12.04
CA PRO A 50 7.80 2.18 -11.53
C PRO A 50 7.66 2.84 -10.14
N GLY A 51 8.71 3.52 -9.68
CA GLY A 51 8.69 4.27 -8.41
C GLY A 51 8.50 3.39 -7.19
N ILE A 52 7.55 3.74 -6.32
CA ILE A 52 7.26 3.03 -5.07
C ILE A 52 6.89 1.56 -5.31
N MET A 53 6.13 1.28 -6.38
CA MET A 53 5.70 -0.08 -6.72
C MET A 53 6.93 -0.94 -7.03
N LYS A 54 7.82 -0.48 -7.92
CA LYS A 54 9.08 -1.17 -8.22
C LYS A 54 9.99 -1.31 -7.00
N ALA A 55 10.13 -0.25 -6.22
CA ALA A 55 10.91 -0.29 -4.98
C ALA A 55 10.40 -1.37 -4.01
N SER A 56 9.07 -1.52 -3.88
CA SER A 56 8.46 -2.56 -3.06
C SER A 56 8.74 -3.96 -3.59
N THR A 57 8.71 -4.17 -4.91
CA THR A 57 9.05 -5.47 -5.52
C THR A 57 10.51 -5.83 -5.28
N ASP A 58 11.43 -4.87 -5.46
CA ASP A 58 12.86 -5.09 -5.21
C ASP A 58 13.14 -5.40 -3.74
N GLY A 59 12.44 -4.72 -2.83
CA GLY A 59 12.52 -4.99 -1.42
C GLY A 59 12.08 -6.42 -1.10
N ALA A 60 10.92 -6.82 -1.62
CA ALA A 60 10.38 -8.15 -1.42
C ALA A 60 11.34 -9.24 -1.97
N GLU A 61 11.92 -9.03 -3.14
CA GLU A 61 12.95 -9.90 -3.73
C GLU A 61 14.16 -10.03 -2.82
N MET A 62 14.70 -8.91 -2.32
CA MET A 62 15.82 -8.92 -1.38
C MET A 62 15.51 -9.66 -0.08
N GLY A 63 14.26 -9.65 0.36
CA GLY A 63 13.78 -10.38 1.54
C GLY A 63 13.43 -11.84 1.26
N GLY A 64 13.54 -12.31 0.01
CA GLY A 64 13.14 -13.66 -0.40
C GLY A 64 11.62 -13.91 -0.32
N GLY A 65 10.82 -12.84 -0.38
CA GLY A 65 9.37 -12.89 -0.25
C GLY A 65 8.63 -12.98 -1.58
N LYS A 66 7.31 -12.94 -1.52
CA LYS A 66 6.41 -13.07 -2.68
C LYS A 66 5.82 -11.71 -3.07
N VAL A 67 5.60 -11.53 -4.37
CA VAL A 67 4.96 -10.34 -4.93
C VAL A 67 3.72 -10.75 -5.74
N GLU A 68 2.60 -10.09 -5.47
CA GLU A 68 1.40 -10.14 -6.31
C GLU A 68 1.12 -8.76 -6.92
N LEU A 69 0.82 -8.71 -8.22
CA LEU A 69 0.59 -7.47 -8.96
C LEU A 69 -0.86 -7.33 -9.41
N VAL A 70 -1.40 -6.11 -9.38
CA VAL A 70 -2.67 -5.78 -10.03
C VAL A 70 -2.43 -4.71 -11.10
N ILE A 71 -2.62 -5.07 -12.36
CA ILE A 71 -2.26 -4.25 -13.53
C ILE A 71 -3.47 -4.02 -14.43
N ILE A 72 -3.45 -2.94 -15.21
CA ILE A 72 -4.41 -2.74 -16.30
C ILE A 72 -3.87 -3.48 -17.53
N ASP A 73 -4.66 -4.40 -18.11
CA ASP A 73 -4.23 -5.11 -19.33
C ASP A 73 -4.18 -4.10 -20.50
N PRO A 74 -3.02 -3.93 -21.17
CA PRO A 74 -2.89 -3.01 -22.31
C PRO A 74 -3.84 -3.33 -23.47
N LYS A 75 -4.42 -4.55 -23.51
CA LYS A 75 -5.44 -4.92 -24.49
C LYS A 75 -6.75 -4.13 -24.34
N PHE A 76 -7.07 -3.67 -23.14
CA PHE A 76 -8.31 -2.93 -22.87
C PHE A 76 -8.11 -1.42 -22.90
N GLU A 77 -6.93 -0.92 -22.52
CA GLU A 77 -6.62 0.53 -22.49
C GLU A 77 -5.26 0.81 -23.19
N PRO A 78 -5.21 0.77 -24.54
CA PRO A 78 -3.99 1.06 -25.27
C PRO A 78 -3.57 2.53 -25.09
N GLY A 79 -2.39 2.76 -24.53
CA GLY A 79 -1.81 4.11 -24.35
C GLY A 79 -2.02 4.78 -23.00
N ASN A 80 -2.91 4.24 -22.14
CA ASN A 80 -3.16 4.72 -20.77
C ASN A 80 -3.15 3.54 -19.77
N TYR A 81 -2.21 2.61 -19.93
CA TYR A 81 -2.09 1.46 -19.04
C TYR A 81 -1.08 1.73 -17.93
N GLU A 82 -1.47 1.37 -16.70
CA GLU A 82 -0.59 1.35 -15.54
C GLU A 82 -0.21 -0.09 -15.19
N GLY A 83 1.01 -0.29 -14.71
CA GLY A 83 1.45 -1.57 -14.17
C GLY A 83 2.27 -2.45 -15.12
N SER A 84 3.17 -1.86 -15.90
CA SER A 84 3.97 -2.59 -16.90
C SER A 84 5.47 -2.46 -16.70
N ASP A 85 5.94 -2.12 -15.49
CA ASP A 85 7.37 -2.06 -15.24
C ASP A 85 7.96 -3.47 -15.33
N LYS A 86 9.01 -3.62 -16.15
CA LYS A 86 9.54 -4.94 -16.50
C LYS A 86 10.07 -5.68 -15.27
N GLY A 87 10.77 -4.99 -14.37
CA GLY A 87 11.34 -5.66 -13.20
C GLY A 87 10.28 -6.09 -12.18
N ASN A 88 9.14 -5.39 -12.11
CA ASN A 88 7.98 -5.92 -11.38
C ASN A 88 7.49 -7.24 -11.99
N MET A 89 7.28 -7.25 -13.31
CA MET A 89 6.69 -8.37 -14.03
C MET A 89 7.57 -9.62 -14.02
N ASP A 90 8.90 -9.45 -14.03
CA ASP A 90 9.87 -10.55 -14.03
C ASP A 90 9.92 -11.30 -12.68
N TYR A 91 9.58 -10.65 -11.57
CA TYR A 91 9.63 -11.23 -10.23
C TYR A 91 8.28 -11.73 -9.69
N ALA A 92 7.18 -11.13 -10.13
CA ALA A 92 5.86 -11.40 -9.56
C ALA A 92 5.42 -12.88 -9.68
N GLU A 93 4.97 -13.46 -8.56
CA GLU A 93 4.44 -14.83 -8.53
C GLU A 93 3.01 -14.88 -9.11
N LYS A 94 2.26 -13.79 -8.96
CA LYS A 94 0.88 -13.69 -9.44
C LYS A 94 0.58 -12.31 -10.00
N ILE A 95 -0.13 -12.26 -11.12
CA ILE A 95 -0.51 -11.02 -11.79
C ILE A 95 -2.00 -11.07 -12.10
N TYR A 96 -2.76 -10.19 -11.44
CA TYR A 96 -4.16 -9.94 -11.72
C TYR A 96 -4.27 -8.87 -12.81
N LYS A 97 -4.97 -9.18 -13.89
CA LYS A 97 -5.21 -8.26 -15.00
C LYS A 97 -6.62 -7.72 -14.93
N THR A 98 -6.75 -6.39 -14.97
CA THR A 98 -8.03 -5.69 -14.92
C THR A 98 -8.23 -4.87 -16.19
N LYS A 99 -9.46 -4.40 -16.44
CA LYS A 99 -9.80 -3.69 -17.68
C LYS A 99 -9.55 -2.19 -17.62
N ASN A 100 -9.67 -1.59 -16.44
CA ASN A 100 -9.61 -0.14 -16.25
C ASN A 100 -9.16 0.19 -14.82
N ILE A 101 -8.98 1.49 -14.54
CA ILE A 101 -8.52 1.99 -13.25
C ILE A 101 -9.45 1.63 -12.08
N HIS A 102 -10.77 1.66 -12.29
CA HIS A 102 -11.73 1.30 -11.24
C HIS A 102 -11.58 -0.15 -10.84
N GLU A 103 -11.55 -1.07 -11.81
CA GLU A 103 -11.34 -2.49 -11.54
C GLU A 103 -9.97 -2.76 -10.90
N ARG A 104 -8.92 -2.03 -11.29
CA ARG A 104 -7.58 -2.15 -10.69
C ARG A 104 -7.60 -1.77 -9.21
N VAL A 105 -8.11 -0.59 -8.89
CA VAL A 105 -8.19 -0.12 -7.50
C VAL A 105 -9.06 -1.06 -6.68
N SER A 106 -10.25 -1.44 -7.16
CA SER A 106 -11.10 -2.41 -6.46
C SER A 106 -10.40 -3.74 -6.21
N LYS A 107 -9.63 -4.25 -7.18
CA LYS A 107 -8.90 -5.52 -7.02
C LYS A 107 -7.73 -5.40 -6.04
N LEU A 108 -7.00 -4.28 -6.02
CA LEU A 108 -5.96 -4.02 -5.02
C LEU A 108 -6.54 -4.05 -3.61
N VAL A 109 -7.70 -3.41 -3.42
CA VAL A 109 -8.40 -3.41 -2.13
C VAL A 109 -8.90 -4.80 -1.75
N GLU A 110 -9.52 -5.52 -2.69
CA GLU A 110 -10.09 -6.85 -2.43
C GLU A 110 -9.06 -7.87 -1.94
N ILE A 111 -7.81 -7.80 -2.42
CA ILE A 111 -6.78 -8.80 -2.10
C ILE A 111 -5.85 -8.39 -0.97
N ALA A 112 -5.83 -7.12 -0.57
CA ALA A 112 -4.94 -6.65 0.47
C ALA A 112 -5.59 -6.82 1.86
N ASP A 113 -4.80 -7.22 2.85
CA ASP A 113 -5.22 -7.31 4.24
C ASP A 113 -4.76 -6.08 5.05
N SER A 114 -3.88 -5.23 4.48
CA SER A 114 -3.43 -3.95 5.02
C SER A 114 -2.79 -3.09 3.92
N PHE A 115 -2.74 -1.77 4.14
CA PHE A 115 -2.18 -0.80 3.21
C PHE A 115 -1.02 -0.03 3.84
N VAL A 116 0.14 -0.01 3.18
CA VAL A 116 1.29 0.84 3.53
C VAL A 116 1.42 1.92 2.48
N ILE A 117 1.27 3.17 2.90
CA ILE A 117 1.10 4.33 2.02
C ILE A 117 2.33 5.22 2.10
N PHE A 118 3.03 5.36 0.97
CA PHE A 118 4.17 6.24 0.78
C PHE A 118 3.75 7.52 0.06
N LYS A 119 4.68 8.46 -0.08
CA LYS A 119 4.47 9.69 -0.84
C LYS A 119 3.99 9.37 -2.26
N GLY A 120 2.97 10.09 -2.71
CA GLY A 120 2.39 9.90 -4.04
C GLY A 120 1.49 11.05 -4.48
N GLY A 121 1.02 10.96 -5.72
CA GLY A 121 0.12 11.93 -6.36
C GLY A 121 -1.37 11.60 -6.20
N THR A 122 -2.15 11.97 -7.22
CA THR A 122 -3.61 11.82 -7.22
C THR A 122 -4.09 10.37 -7.20
N GLY A 123 -3.34 9.45 -7.82
CA GLY A 123 -3.63 8.01 -7.78
C GLY A 123 -3.60 7.48 -6.35
N THR A 124 -2.51 7.75 -5.62
CA THR A 124 -2.35 7.39 -4.21
C THR A 124 -3.46 8.02 -3.34
N LEU A 125 -3.82 9.28 -3.58
CA LEU A 125 -4.92 9.92 -2.86
C LEU A 125 -6.29 9.26 -3.14
N ALA A 126 -6.53 8.83 -4.38
CA ALA A 126 -7.76 8.11 -4.73
C ALA A 126 -7.84 6.74 -4.02
N GLU A 127 -6.73 6.00 -3.98
CA GLU A 127 -6.62 4.74 -3.23
C GLU A 127 -6.87 4.97 -1.74
N VAL A 128 -6.17 5.94 -1.13
CA VAL A 128 -6.31 6.31 0.29
C VAL A 128 -7.75 6.65 0.64
N GLY A 129 -8.41 7.51 -0.14
CA GLY A 129 -9.79 7.91 0.13
C GLY A 129 -10.75 6.71 0.13
N LEU A 130 -10.57 5.78 -0.81
CA LEU A 130 -11.39 4.57 -0.88
C LEU A 130 -11.15 3.64 0.31
N VAL A 131 -9.89 3.28 0.60
CA VAL A 131 -9.59 2.30 1.65
C VAL A 131 -9.88 2.84 3.05
N TRP A 132 -9.74 4.14 3.26
CA TRP A 132 -10.08 4.76 4.55
C TRP A 132 -11.59 4.72 4.80
N GLU A 133 -12.42 5.03 3.78
CA GLU A 133 -13.88 4.93 3.90
C GLU A 133 -14.34 3.47 4.09
N LEU A 134 -13.71 2.51 3.42
CA LEU A 134 -14.03 1.09 3.63
C LEU A 134 -13.68 0.63 5.05
N ALA A 135 -12.52 1.01 5.56
CA ALA A 135 -12.10 0.68 6.92
C ALA A 135 -13.06 1.24 7.99
N LYS A 136 -13.73 2.37 7.72
CA LYS A 136 -14.80 2.91 8.57
C LYS A 136 -16.02 1.98 8.63
N PHE A 137 -16.45 1.45 7.48
CA PHE A 137 -17.60 0.56 7.40
C PHE A 137 -17.29 -0.81 8.01
N GLU A 138 -16.06 -1.28 7.85
CA GLU A 138 -15.59 -2.56 8.36
C GLU A 138 -14.91 -2.47 9.73
N TYR A 139 -15.11 -1.39 10.50
CA TYR A 139 -14.40 -1.19 11.76
C TYR A 139 -14.49 -2.41 12.69
N GLY A 140 -13.33 -2.91 13.15
CA GLY A 140 -13.17 -4.19 13.87
C GLY A 140 -12.82 -5.41 12.99
N HIS A 141 -13.15 -5.36 11.70
CA HIS A 141 -12.78 -6.31 10.63
C HIS A 141 -12.09 -5.59 9.45
N HIS A 142 -11.48 -4.45 9.72
CA HIS A 142 -10.95 -3.54 8.71
C HIS A 142 -9.51 -3.90 8.34
N GLU A 143 -9.09 -3.51 7.14
CA GLU A 143 -7.69 -3.39 6.78
C GLU A 143 -7.10 -2.12 7.42
N PRO A 144 -6.00 -2.23 8.17
CA PRO A 144 -5.33 -1.07 8.74
C PRO A 144 -4.53 -0.31 7.67
N LEU A 145 -4.54 1.02 7.76
CA LEU A 145 -3.77 1.92 6.90
C LEU A 145 -2.56 2.46 7.67
N ILE A 146 -1.37 2.28 7.12
CA ILE A 146 -0.11 2.73 7.72
C ILE A 146 0.54 3.72 6.76
N PHE A 147 0.52 4.99 7.12
CA PHE A 147 1.14 6.06 6.35
C PHE A 147 2.61 6.23 6.76
N VAL A 148 3.52 6.26 5.78
CA VAL A 148 4.96 6.24 6.00
C VAL A 148 5.60 7.56 5.54
N GLY A 149 6.30 8.21 6.46
CA GLY A 149 7.05 9.44 6.20
C GLY A 149 6.44 10.68 6.85
N ARG A 150 7.28 11.69 7.07
CA ARG A 150 6.93 12.91 7.81
C ARG A 150 5.87 13.75 7.10
N GLU A 151 5.85 13.77 5.78
CA GLU A 151 4.83 14.45 5.00
C GLU A 151 3.44 13.90 5.32
N TRP A 152 3.32 12.58 5.42
CA TRP A 152 2.05 11.96 5.77
C TRP A 152 1.62 12.22 7.21
N GLU A 153 2.54 12.30 8.16
CA GLU A 153 2.22 12.71 9.53
C GLU A 153 1.51 14.07 9.55
N ILE A 154 2.06 15.04 8.81
CA ILE A 154 1.48 16.38 8.69
C ILE A 154 0.13 16.33 7.98
N ILE A 155 0.03 15.63 6.84
CA ILE A 155 -1.19 15.55 6.04
C ILE A 155 -2.32 14.88 6.82
N VAL A 156 -2.07 13.71 7.42
CA VAL A 156 -3.08 12.96 8.20
C VAL A 156 -3.54 13.77 9.40
N LYS A 157 -2.61 14.40 10.12
CA LYS A 157 -2.94 15.29 11.24
C LYS A 157 -3.84 16.45 10.80
N ASP A 158 -3.50 17.09 9.68
CA ASP A 158 -4.26 18.22 9.16
C ASP A 158 -5.65 17.82 8.67
N ILE A 159 -5.77 16.71 7.93
CA ILE A 159 -7.05 16.21 7.44
C ILE A 159 -7.96 15.86 8.61
N ILE A 160 -7.47 15.08 9.58
CA ILE A 160 -8.24 14.70 10.79
C ILE A 160 -8.62 15.93 11.62
N GLY A 161 -7.74 16.93 11.72
CA GLY A 161 -7.95 18.13 12.53
C GLY A 161 -8.84 19.20 11.89
N LYS A 162 -8.87 19.26 10.56
CA LYS A 162 -9.59 20.30 9.79
C LYS A 162 -10.91 19.82 9.21
N MET A 163 -11.11 18.51 9.08
CA MET A 163 -12.34 17.90 8.58
C MET A 163 -13.07 17.12 9.68
N HIS A 164 -14.31 16.74 9.41
CA HIS A 164 -15.12 16.01 10.38
C HIS A 164 -14.92 14.50 10.25
N PHE A 165 -14.08 13.93 11.11
CA PHE A 165 -13.88 12.49 11.29
C PHE A 165 -14.48 12.02 12.62
N GLU A 166 -15.23 10.92 12.58
CA GLU A 166 -15.65 10.08 13.69
C GLU A 166 -14.44 9.39 14.36
N GLU A 167 -14.58 9.03 15.64
CA GLU A 167 -13.49 8.38 16.38
C GLU A 167 -13.03 7.06 15.76
N LYS A 168 -13.95 6.30 15.15
CA LYS A 168 -13.57 5.05 14.48
C LYS A 168 -12.69 5.29 13.26
N GLU A 169 -12.98 6.32 12.45
CA GLU A 169 -12.20 6.67 11.26
C GLU A 169 -10.79 7.13 11.62
N LYS A 170 -10.61 7.80 12.76
CA LYS A 170 -9.29 8.22 13.26
C LYS A 170 -8.44 7.05 13.74
N ARG A 171 -9.08 5.95 14.13
CA ARG A 171 -8.42 4.81 14.77
C ARG A 171 -8.00 3.73 13.79
N VAL A 172 -8.44 3.73 12.53
CA VAL A 172 -8.02 2.74 11.52
C VAL A 172 -6.68 3.08 10.86
N VAL A 173 -6.06 4.20 11.25
CA VAL A 173 -4.83 4.70 10.64
C VAL A 173 -3.69 4.83 11.64
N ALA A 174 -2.46 4.71 11.14
CA ALA A 174 -1.22 5.04 11.84
C ALA A 174 -0.30 5.84 10.94
N THR A 175 0.52 6.72 11.53
CA THR A 175 1.61 7.42 10.85
C THR A 175 2.93 6.97 11.48
N VAL A 176 3.89 6.58 10.64
CA VAL A 176 5.19 6.04 11.05
C VAL A 176 6.31 6.59 10.17
N GLU A 177 7.56 6.46 10.59
CA GLU A 177 8.72 6.97 9.84
C GLU A 177 9.69 5.87 9.39
N THR A 178 9.60 4.67 9.97
CA THR A 178 10.59 3.59 9.76
C THR A 178 9.95 2.25 9.37
N PRO A 179 10.69 1.38 8.63
CA PRO A 179 10.26 0.01 8.35
C PRO A 179 9.88 -0.79 9.61
N GLU A 180 10.64 -0.63 10.69
CA GLU A 180 10.41 -1.33 11.96
C GLU A 180 9.10 -0.91 12.61
N GLU A 181 8.74 0.37 12.52
CA GLU A 181 7.46 0.87 13.00
C GLU A 181 6.29 0.37 12.15
N VAL A 182 6.47 0.21 10.83
CA VAL A 182 5.47 -0.43 9.96
C VAL A 182 5.21 -1.87 10.42
N LEU A 183 6.27 -2.68 10.56
CA LEU A 183 6.14 -4.06 11.01
C LEU A 183 5.49 -4.15 12.40
N LYS A 184 5.92 -3.28 13.32
CA LYS A 184 5.34 -3.20 14.67
C LYS A 184 3.86 -2.86 14.62
N ALA A 185 3.44 -1.91 13.79
CA ALA A 185 2.04 -1.55 13.63
C ALA A 185 1.22 -2.74 13.12
N LEU A 186 1.71 -3.45 12.09
CA LEU A 186 1.05 -4.66 11.54
C LEU A 186 0.90 -5.77 12.59
N ILE A 187 1.88 -5.97 13.47
CA ILE A 187 1.79 -6.96 14.55
C ILE A 187 0.81 -6.53 15.64
N GLN A 188 0.73 -5.22 15.94
CA GLN A 188 -0.09 -4.71 17.04
C GLN A 188 -1.58 -4.65 16.74
N VAL A 189 -1.96 -4.53 15.46
CA VAL A 189 -3.36 -4.47 15.01
C VAL A 189 -4.02 -5.84 14.98
N GLU A 190 -3.27 -6.94 14.83
CA GLU A 190 -3.84 -8.27 14.91
C GLU A 190 -4.33 -8.58 16.35
N SER A 191 -5.55 -9.13 16.44
CA SER A 191 -6.23 -9.46 17.70
C SER A 191 -5.94 -10.86 18.17
#